data_AF-A0A7K2YGX7-F1
#
_entry.id   AF-A0A7K2YGX7-F1
#
_cell.length_a   1.000
_cell.length_b   1.000
_cell.length_c   1.000
_cell.angle_alpha   90.00
_cell.angle_beta   90.00
_cell.angle_gamma   90.00
#
_symmetry.space_group_name_H-M   'P 1'
#
loop_
_entity.id
_entity.type
_entity.pdbx_description
1 polymer ?
#
loop_
_entity_poly.entity_id
_entity_poly.type
_entity_poly.pdbx_seq_one_letter_code
_entity_poly.pdbx_strand_id
1 'polypeptide(L)'
;MDARTGKRCHDVLNPLHSLVYFAPEAEAELVAAGLAEGRMGYFASRSAPMGAVGAATVRATFYNFAPALIGRHIPAAWDLATPATVTAARLRGVDRALRRA
;
A
#
# COMPACT_ATOMS: atom_id res chain seq x y z
N MET A 1 -3.73 1.30 -28.71
CA MET A 1 -3.36 -0.05 -28.23
C MET A 1 -4.63 -0.89 -28.23
N ASP A 2 -4.64 -2.05 -28.87
CA ASP A 2 -5.84 -2.90 -28.85
C ASP A 2 -6.02 -3.59 -27.48
N ALA A 3 -7.24 -4.06 -27.20
CA ALA A 3 -7.58 -4.65 -25.90
C ALA A 3 -6.75 -5.91 -25.58
N ARG A 4 -6.31 -6.67 -26.60
CA ARG A 4 -5.49 -7.88 -26.42
C ARG A 4 -4.07 -7.54 -25.98
N THR A 5 -3.47 -6.52 -26.59
CA THR A 5 -2.16 -6.00 -26.23
C THR A 5 -2.19 -5.44 -24.81
N GLY A 6 -3.22 -4.67 -24.47
CA GLY A 6 -3.43 -4.15 -23.11
C GLY A 6 -3.54 -5.27 -22.08
N LYS A 7 -4.34 -6.31 -22.34
CA LYS A 7 -4.47 -7.48 -21.46
C LYS A 7 -3.14 -8.22 -21.27
N ARG A 8 -2.38 -8.44 -22.36
CA ARG A 8 -1.09 -9.14 -22.26
C ARG A 8 -0.08 -8.37 -21.41
N CYS A 9 -0.01 -7.05 -21.55
CA CYS A 9 0.83 -6.21 -20.70
C CYS A 9 0.37 -6.26 -19.23
N HIS A 10 -0.93 -6.16 -18.99
CA HIS A 10 -1.51 -6.29 -17.65
C HIS A 10 -1.14 -7.62 -17.00
N ASP A 11 -1.35 -8.75 -17.68
CA ASP A 11 -1.17 -10.08 -17.11
C ASP A 11 0.29 -10.34 -16.69
N VAL A 12 1.27 -9.74 -17.39
CA VAL A 12 2.69 -9.83 -17.03
C VAL A 12 3.04 -8.93 -15.84
N LEU A 13 2.49 -7.72 -15.77
CA LEU A 13 2.82 -6.74 -14.73
C LEU A 13 2.02 -6.93 -13.44
N ASN A 14 0.81 -7.48 -13.53
CA ASN A 14 -0.10 -7.59 -12.41
C ASN A 14 0.45 -8.45 -11.26
N PRO A 15 1.14 -9.58 -11.48
CA PRO A 15 1.75 -10.34 -10.38
C PRO A 15 2.77 -9.51 -9.59
N LEU A 16 3.62 -8.73 -10.28
CA LEU A 16 4.59 -7.84 -9.65
C LEU A 16 3.90 -6.72 -8.85
N HIS A 17 2.85 -6.13 -9.42
CA HIS A 17 2.08 -5.09 -8.78
C HIS A 17 1.28 -5.58 -7.57
N SER A 18 0.59 -6.71 -7.72
CA SER A 18 -0.35 -7.25 -6.73
C SER A 18 0.35 -7.84 -5.52
N LEU A 19 1.58 -8.36 -5.70
CA LEU A 19 2.38 -8.98 -4.65
C LEU A 19 2.45 -8.13 -3.37
N VAL A 20 2.69 -6.82 -3.49
CA VAL A 20 2.82 -5.92 -2.34
C VAL A 20 1.53 -5.77 -1.49
N TYR A 21 0.37 -6.16 -2.01
CA TYR A 21 -0.89 -6.08 -1.27
C TYR A 21 -1.25 -7.39 -0.55
N PHE A 22 -0.71 -8.52 -1.00
CA PHE A 22 -1.15 -9.84 -0.56
C PHE A 22 -0.04 -10.72 0.00
N ALA A 23 1.23 -10.37 -0.23
CA ALA A 23 2.34 -11.12 0.34
C ALA A 23 2.38 -10.92 1.87
N PRO A 24 2.46 -12.02 2.66
CA PRO A 24 2.51 -11.92 4.13
C PRO A 24 3.72 -11.11 4.62
N GLU A 25 4.82 -11.09 3.85
CA GLU A 25 6.00 -10.28 4.15
C GLU A 25 5.71 -8.78 4.12
N ALA A 26 4.82 -8.33 3.24
CA ALA A 26 4.45 -6.92 3.17
C ALA A 26 3.66 -6.48 4.40
N GLU A 27 2.71 -7.28 4.86
CA GLU A 27 1.97 -7.01 6.10
C GLU A 27 2.90 -7.08 7.32
N ALA A 28 3.74 -8.12 7.41
CA ALA A 28 4.68 -8.28 8.51
C ALA A 28 5.63 -7.07 8.67
N GLU A 29 6.16 -6.52 7.57
CA GLU A 29 7.03 -5.35 7.63
C GLU A 29 6.27 -4.06 8.01
N LEU A 30 5.02 -3.92 7.59
CA LEU A 30 4.18 -2.76 7.95
C LEU A 30 3.76 -2.81 9.43
N VAL A 31 3.47 -4.00 9.95
CA VAL A 31 3.22 -4.22 11.38
C VAL A 31 4.48 -3.96 12.21
N ALA A 32 5.64 -4.46 11.77
CA ALA A 32 6.91 -4.16 12.41
C ALA A 32 7.28 -2.66 12.38
N ALA A 33 6.75 -1.91 11.41
CA ALA A 33 6.87 -0.46 11.35
C ALA A 33 5.90 0.30 12.26
N GLY A 34 5.06 -0.40 13.03
CA GLY A 34 4.15 0.17 14.03
C GLY A 34 2.70 0.31 13.58
N LEU A 35 2.34 -0.11 12.36
CA LEU A 35 0.96 -0.05 11.90
C LEU A 35 0.13 -1.24 12.40
N ALA A 36 -1.18 -1.03 12.55
CA ALA A 36 -2.10 -2.12 12.81
C ALA A 36 -2.26 -3.04 11.58
N GLU A 37 -2.50 -4.32 11.84
CA GLU A 37 -2.80 -5.33 10.82
C GLU A 37 -4.01 -4.95 9.93
N GLY A 38 -4.03 -5.48 8.71
CA GLY A 38 -5.10 -5.27 7.75
C GLY A 38 -5.13 -3.88 7.11
N ARG A 39 -6.28 -3.20 7.17
CA ARG A 39 -6.58 -2.04 6.29
C ARG A 39 -5.73 -0.80 6.58
N MET A 40 -5.16 -0.66 7.77
CA MET A 40 -4.27 0.45 8.10
C MET A 40 -3.01 0.42 7.22
N GLY A 41 -2.30 -0.71 7.25
CA GLY A 41 -1.14 -0.96 6.40
C GLY A 41 -1.46 -0.77 4.93
N TYR A 42 -2.60 -1.30 4.46
CA TYR A 42 -3.02 -1.16 3.06
C TYR A 42 -3.15 0.30 2.60
N PHE A 43 -3.83 1.15 3.37
CA PHE A 43 -4.01 2.54 2.97
C PHE A 43 -2.72 3.35 3.16
N ALA A 44 -2.07 3.23 4.32
CA ALA A 44 -0.86 3.97 4.63
C ALA A 44 0.28 3.66 3.64
N SER A 45 0.50 2.38 3.32
CA SER A 45 1.52 1.92 2.37
C SER A 45 1.35 2.53 0.97
N ARG A 46 0.11 2.74 0.52
CA ARG A 46 -0.18 3.34 -0.79
C ARG A 46 -0.10 4.86 -0.80
N SER A 47 -0.47 5.51 0.31
CA SER A 47 -0.44 6.98 0.40
C SER A 47 0.90 7.53 0.86
N ALA A 48 1.78 6.72 1.46
CA ALA A 48 3.07 7.17 1.98
C ALA A 48 3.96 7.94 0.97
N PRO A 49 4.01 7.58 -0.34
CA PRO A 49 4.76 8.37 -1.31
C PRO A 49 4.24 9.81 -1.51
N MET A 50 3.00 10.10 -1.11
CA MET A 50 2.44 11.46 -1.14
C MET A 50 2.90 12.31 0.08
N GLY A 51 3.65 11.73 1.02
CA GLY A 51 3.97 12.35 2.30
C GLY A 51 2.88 12.13 3.36
N ALA A 52 2.96 12.88 4.47
CA ALA A 52 2.03 12.78 5.60
C ALA A 52 0.72 13.55 5.32
N VAL A 53 0.13 13.33 4.14
CA VAL A 53 -1.11 14.00 3.73
C VAL A 53 -2.30 13.52 4.55
N GLY A 54 -3.22 14.44 4.84
CA GLY A 54 -4.42 14.14 5.60
C GLY A 54 -5.43 13.26 4.84
N ALA A 55 -6.43 12.76 5.58
CA ALA A 55 -7.45 11.87 5.04
C ALA A 55 -8.23 12.44 3.85
N ALA A 56 -8.42 13.77 3.76
CA ALA A 56 -9.12 14.41 2.64
C ALA A 56 -8.40 14.18 1.31
N THR A 57 -7.09 14.42 1.27
CA THR A 57 -6.26 14.19 0.09
C THR A 57 -6.24 12.71 -0.29
N VAL A 58 -6.07 11.81 0.70
CA VAL A 58 -6.08 10.37 0.43
C VAL A 58 -7.44 9.89 -0.10
N ARG A 59 -8.56 10.41 0.43
CA ARG A 59 -9.91 10.12 -0.10
C ARG A 59 -10.09 10.57 -1.53
N ALA A 60 -9.62 11.77 -1.88
CA ALA A 60 -9.71 12.27 -3.25
C ALA A 60 -8.91 11.39 -4.23
N THR A 61 -7.70 10.98 -3.85
CA THR A 61 -6.88 10.07 -4.67
C THR A 61 -7.49 8.67 -4.73
N PHE A 62 -8.09 8.19 -3.64
CA PHE A 62 -8.64 6.84 -3.50
C PHE A 62 -10.18 6.86 -3.59
N TYR A 63 -10.74 7.66 -4.51
CA TYR A 63 -12.18 7.96 -4.60
C TYR A 63 -13.09 6.72 -4.73
N ASN A 64 -12.54 5.57 -5.13
CA ASN A 64 -13.26 4.30 -5.23
C ASN A 64 -13.50 3.60 -3.87
N PHE A 65 -12.91 4.09 -2.77
CA PHE A 65 -13.05 3.50 -1.43
C PHE A 65 -14.04 4.28 -0.56
N ALA A 66 -14.69 3.59 0.37
CA ALA A 66 -15.57 4.22 1.35
C ALA A 66 -14.79 5.30 2.16
N PRO A 67 -15.22 6.58 2.14
CA PRO A 67 -14.50 7.67 2.80
C PRO A 67 -14.31 7.44 4.30
N ALA A 68 -15.27 6.79 4.96
CA ALA A 68 -15.20 6.44 6.37
C ALA A 68 -14.00 5.52 6.69
N LEU A 69 -13.68 4.56 5.83
CA LEU A 69 -12.52 3.69 6.02
C LEU A 69 -11.22 4.48 6.00
N ILE A 70 -11.03 5.37 5.02
CA ILE A 70 -9.81 6.18 4.93
C ILE A 70 -9.70 7.14 6.13
N GLY A 71 -10.82 7.75 6.53
CA GLY A 71 -10.86 8.67 7.68
C GLY A 71 -10.46 8.03 8.99
N ARG A 72 -10.81 6.76 9.20
CA ARG A 72 -10.43 6.00 10.39
C ARG A 72 -8.94 5.67 10.43
N HIS A 73 -8.34 5.31 9.29
CA HIS A 73 -7.01 4.69 9.28
C HIS A 73 -5.87 5.69 9.03
N ILE A 74 -6.03 6.67 8.13
CA ILE A 74 -4.90 7.50 7.70
C ILE A 74 -4.37 8.43 8.81
N PRO A 75 -5.21 9.18 9.54
CA PRO A 75 -4.71 10.01 10.64
C PRO A 75 -3.96 9.17 11.68
N ALA A 76 -4.57 8.08 12.14
CA ALA A 76 -3.97 7.17 13.12
C ALA A 76 -2.66 6.52 12.61
N ALA A 77 -2.56 6.19 11.32
CA ALA A 77 -1.33 5.64 10.76
C ALA A 77 -0.15 6.61 10.84
N TRP A 78 -0.40 7.92 10.65
CA TRP A 78 0.64 8.95 10.71
C TRP A 78 1.05 9.29 12.14
N ASP A 79 0.20 9.04 13.13
CA ASP A 79 0.57 9.10 14.54
C ASP A 79 1.50 7.93 14.94
N LEU A 80 1.41 6.79 14.23
CA LEU A 80 2.18 5.57 14.53
C LEU A 80 3.49 5.47 13.75
N ALA A 81 3.52 5.90 12.49
CA ALA A 81 4.68 5.76 11.62
C ALA A 81 4.80 6.90 10.62
N THR A 82 6.03 7.35 10.37
CA THR A 82 6.28 8.35 9.32
C THR A 82 6.07 7.74 7.92
N PRO A 83 5.69 8.55 6.91
CA PRO A 83 5.60 8.08 5.53
C PRO A 83 6.91 7.44 5.01
N ALA A 84 8.06 7.95 5.45
CA ALA A 84 9.36 7.38 5.10
C ALA A 84 9.55 5.97 5.69
N THR A 85 9.20 5.79 6.97
CA THR A 85 9.21 4.48 7.65
C THR A 85 8.31 3.48 6.92
N VAL A 86 7.08 3.89 6.60
CA VAL A 86 6.10 3.06 5.91
C VAL A 86 6.57 2.70 4.49
N THR A 87 7.18 3.64 3.77
CA THR A 87 7.74 3.39 2.43
C THR A 87 8.91 2.40 2.51
N ALA A 88 9.82 2.56 3.47
CA ALA A 88 10.93 1.63 3.66
C ALA A 88 10.44 0.22 4.03
N ALA A 89 9.44 0.11 4.90
CA ALA A 89 8.80 -1.16 5.26
C ALA A 89 8.16 -1.84 4.06
N ARG A 90 7.41 -1.09 3.24
CA ARG A 90 6.84 -1.59 1.99
C ARG A 90 7.93 -2.17 1.06
N LEU A 91 9.05 -1.47 0.90
CA LEU A 91 10.15 -1.92 0.04
C LEU A 91 10.84 -3.18 0.57
N ARG A 92 11.07 -3.28 1.89
CA ARG A 92 11.59 -4.51 2.51
C ARG A 92 10.63 -5.69 2.31
N GLY A 93 9.32 -5.47 2.46
CA GLY A 93 8.32 -6.50 2.26
C GLY A 93 8.32 -7.04 0.82
N VAL A 94 8.44 -6.13 -0.16
CA VAL A 94 8.59 -6.50 -1.57
C VAL A 94 9.88 -7.27 -1.83
N ASP A 95 11.03 -6.80 -1.33
CA ASP A 95 12.32 -7.49 -1.50
C ASP A 95 12.28 -8.92 -0.93
N ARG A 96 11.75 -9.08 0.29
CA ARG A 96 11.61 -10.39 0.93
C ARG A 96 10.70 -11.32 0.14
N ALA A 97 9.54 -10.84 -0.29
CA ALA A 97 8.59 -11.63 -1.04
C ALA A 97 9.13 -12.04 -2.43
N LEU A 98 9.86 -11.16 -3.11
CA LEU A 98 10.48 -11.47 -4.40
C LEU A 98 11.64 -12.46 -4.29
N ARG A 99 12.42 -12.43 -3.21
CA ARG A 99 13.53 -13.39 -2.98
C ARG A 99 13.07 -14.79 -2.59
N ARG A 100 11.83 -14.93 -2.11
CA ARG A 100 11.22 -16.24 -1.82
C ARG A 100 10.74 -16.96 -3.09
N ALA A 101 10.32 -16.19 -4.10
CA ALA A 101 9.62 -16.67 -5.29
C ALA A 101 10.54 -17.38 -6.30
#